data_AF-A0A7W4BK89-F1
#
_entry.id   AF-A0A7W4BK89-F1
#
_cell.length_a   1.000
_cell.length_b   1.000
_cell.length_c   1.000
_cell.angle_alpha   90.00
_cell.angle_beta   90.00
_cell.angle_gamma   90.00
#
_symmetry.space_group_name_H-M   'P 1'
#
loop_
_entity.id
_entity.type
_entity.pdbx_description
1 polymer ?
#
loop_
_entity_poly.entity_id
_entity_poly.type
_entity_poly.pdbx_seq_one_letter_code
_entity_poly.pdbx_strand_id
1 'polypeptide(L)'
;MKNKFATQFQTVADDVNNPKLVELQNRLDEIQRNGMTALTMRAVLFQKMLDIYQVPENHFLRDSETPSRIDDPSIINKLKQLGFTKKHQYQIH
;
A
#
# COMPACT_ATOMS: atom_id res chain seq x y z
N MET A 1 25.03 50.48 22.73
CA MET A 1 24.40 49.94 21.50
C MET A 1 23.60 48.71 21.89
N LYS A 2 22.32 48.63 21.50
CA LYS A 2 21.36 47.59 21.92
C LYS A 2 21.56 46.31 21.10
N ASN A 3 21.73 45.18 21.79
CA ASN A 3 21.98 43.85 21.22
C ASN A 3 20.70 43.33 20.55
N LYS A 4 20.47 43.69 19.27
CA LYS A 4 19.28 43.33 18.47
C LYS A 4 19.43 42.01 17.69
N PHE A 5 20.33 41.11 18.10
CA PHE A 5 20.58 39.85 17.39
C PHE A 5 20.22 38.59 18.18
N ALA A 6 19.89 38.71 19.47
CA ALA A 6 19.58 37.54 20.30
C ALA A 6 18.13 37.02 20.15
N THR A 7 17.22 37.79 19.54
CA THR A 7 15.78 37.45 19.54
C THR A 7 15.31 36.68 18.30
N GLN A 8 16.14 36.54 17.26
CA GLN A 8 15.70 35.96 15.97
C GLN A 8 15.98 34.46 15.83
N PHE A 9 16.81 33.87 16.70
CA PHE A 9 17.14 32.44 16.67
C PHE A 9 16.41 31.60 17.74
N GLN A 10 15.76 32.26 18.70
CA GLN A 10 15.05 31.56 19.78
C GLN A 10 13.70 30.99 19.30
N THR A 11 13.03 31.66 18.38
CA THR A 11 11.71 31.27 17.85
C THR A 11 11.75 30.03 16.95
N VAL A 12 12.89 29.71 16.34
CA VAL A 12 13.03 28.52 15.48
C VAL A 12 13.29 27.27 16.32
N ALA A 13 13.89 27.42 17.51
CA ALA A 13 14.15 26.31 18.44
C ALA A 13 12.91 25.90 19.26
N ASP A 14 11.99 26.83 19.52
CA ASP A 14 10.69 26.54 20.17
C ASP A 14 9.71 25.80 19.23
N ASP A 15 9.82 26.00 17.91
CA ASP A 15 8.91 25.39 16.93
C ASP A 15 9.19 23.88 16.72
N VAL A 16 10.42 23.42 17.00
CA VAL A 16 10.79 21.98 16.96
C VAL A 16 10.12 21.18 18.08
N ASN A 17 9.80 21.84 19.20
CA ASN A 17 9.06 21.25 20.33
C ASN A 17 7.57 21.59 20.30
N ASN A 18 7.09 22.24 19.24
CA ASN A 18 5.69 22.56 19.08
C ASN A 18 4.89 21.25 18.95
N PRO A 19 4.03 20.92 19.92
CA PRO A 19 3.35 19.62 19.97
C PRO A 19 2.51 19.36 18.71
N LYS A 20 2.04 20.41 18.03
CA LYS A 20 1.31 20.29 16.76
C LYS A 20 2.19 19.86 15.59
N LEU A 21 3.44 20.29 15.54
CA LEU A 21 4.39 19.86 14.50
C LEU A 21 4.84 18.42 14.73
N VAL A 22 5.02 18.03 15.98
CA VAL A 22 5.29 16.64 16.37
C VAL A 22 4.09 15.74 16.04
N GLU A 23 2.88 16.20 16.32
CA GLU A 23 1.64 15.50 15.93
C GLU A 23 1.51 15.36 14.42
N LEU A 24 1.80 16.42 13.64
CA LEU A 24 1.81 16.38 12.19
C LEU A 24 2.87 15.42 11.65
N GLN A 25 4.09 15.41 12.21
CA GLN A 25 5.12 14.44 11.86
C GLN A 25 4.69 13.01 12.19
N ASN A 26 4.14 12.77 13.38
CA ASN A 26 3.62 11.46 13.76
C ASN A 26 2.50 11.00 12.83
N ARG A 27 1.66 11.92 12.37
CA ARG A 27 0.55 11.62 11.46
C ARG A 27 1.04 11.40 10.02
N LEU A 28 2.05 12.14 9.57
CA LEU A 28 2.73 11.89 8.30
C LEU A 28 3.48 10.56 8.33
N ASP A 29 4.15 10.25 9.43
CA ASP A 29 4.80 8.96 9.68
C ASP A 29 3.76 7.84 9.77
N GLU A 30 2.60 8.08 10.37
CA GLU A 30 1.50 7.11 10.42
C GLU A 30 0.92 6.90 9.03
N ILE A 31 0.77 7.95 8.21
CA ILE A 31 0.37 7.84 6.80
C ILE A 31 1.43 7.10 5.97
N GLN A 32 2.71 7.32 6.24
CA GLN A 32 3.83 6.65 5.58
C GLN A 32 4.00 5.20 6.04
N ARG A 33 3.74 4.89 7.32
CA ARG A 33 3.68 3.53 7.88
C ARG A 33 2.42 2.78 7.43
N ASN A 34 1.32 3.50 7.24
CA ASN A 34 0.13 3.06 6.51
C ASN A 34 0.38 3.02 5.00
N GLY A 35 1.56 3.43 4.55
CA GLY A 35 2.06 3.16 3.21
C GLY A 35 1.94 1.66 2.97
N MET A 36 1.15 1.32 1.96
CA MET A 36 0.71 -0.03 1.62
C MET A 36 1.87 -1.02 1.82
N THR A 37 1.80 -1.83 2.89
CA THR A 37 2.91 -2.74 3.21
C THR A 37 3.13 -3.70 2.04
N ALA A 38 4.35 -4.24 1.87
CA ALA A 38 4.61 -5.22 0.81
C ALA A 38 3.61 -6.39 0.82
N LEU A 39 3.15 -6.80 2.01
CA LEU A 39 2.09 -7.78 2.18
C LEU A 39 0.75 -7.28 1.63
N THR A 40 0.36 -6.05 1.97
CA THR A 40 -0.89 -5.42 1.48
C THR A 40 -0.86 -5.26 -0.04
N MET A 41 0.26 -4.79 -0.62
CA MET A 41 0.43 -4.70 -2.07
C MET A 41 0.26 -6.07 -2.73
N ARG A 42 0.87 -7.11 -2.14
CA ARG A 42 0.75 -8.49 -2.63
C ARG A 42 -0.69 -8.99 -2.54
N ALA A 43 -1.40 -8.72 -1.46
CA ALA A 43 -2.80 -9.10 -1.32
C ALA A 43 -3.68 -8.43 -2.39
N VAL A 44 -3.47 -7.13 -2.61
CA VAL A 44 -4.19 -6.38 -3.66
C VAL A 44 -3.89 -6.92 -5.05
N LEU A 45 -2.64 -7.22 -5.36
CA LEU A 45 -2.24 -7.78 -6.65
C LEU A 45 -2.80 -9.19 -6.86
N PHE A 46 -2.84 -10.02 -5.81
CA PHE A 46 -3.47 -11.33 -5.86
C PHE A 46 -4.98 -11.22 -6.13
N GLN A 47 -5.66 -10.32 -5.43
CA GLN A 47 -7.08 -10.04 -5.67
C GLN A 47 -7.35 -9.59 -7.11
N LYS A 48 -6.52 -8.68 -7.65
CA LYS A 48 -6.60 -8.26 -9.06
C LYS A 48 -6.32 -9.40 -10.04
N MET A 49 -5.40 -10.30 -9.71
CA MET A 49 -5.18 -11.50 -10.52
C MET A 49 -6.46 -12.34 -10.56
N LEU A 50 -7.10 -12.60 -9.42
CA LEU A 50 -8.36 -13.33 -9.38
C LEU A 50 -9.45 -12.64 -10.23
N ASP A 51 -9.50 -11.31 -10.26
CA ASP A 51 -10.40 -10.55 -11.14
C ASP A 51 -10.10 -10.79 -12.63
N ILE A 52 -8.81 -10.77 -13.00
CA ILE A 52 -8.36 -11.04 -14.37
C ILE A 52 -8.76 -12.45 -14.79
N TYR A 53 -8.73 -13.43 -13.87
CA TYR A 53 -9.16 -14.81 -14.12
C TYR A 53 -10.67 -15.02 -13.92
N GLN A 54 -11.44 -13.94 -13.73
CA GLN A 54 -12.90 -13.97 -13.61
C GLN A 54 -13.40 -14.83 -12.44
N VAL A 55 -12.62 -14.91 -11.37
CA VAL A 55 -12.99 -15.63 -10.15
C VAL A 55 -14.11 -14.85 -9.44
N PRO A 56 -15.26 -15.45 -9.11
CA PRO A 56 -16.35 -14.78 -8.40
C PRO A 56 -15.93 -14.23 -7.03
N GLU A 57 -16.64 -13.21 -6.54
CA GLU A 57 -16.37 -12.61 -5.23
C GLU A 57 -16.63 -13.59 -4.06
N ASN A 58 -17.59 -14.49 -4.21
CA ASN A 58 -17.96 -15.51 -3.22
C ASN A 58 -17.14 -16.81 -3.33
N HIS A 59 -16.05 -16.81 -4.09
CA HIS A 59 -15.22 -18.00 -4.30
C HIS A 59 -14.15 -18.15 -3.20
N PHE A 60 -13.94 -19.37 -2.69
CA PHE A 60 -13.02 -19.64 -1.56
C PHE A 60 -11.57 -19.17 -1.77
N LEU A 61 -11.14 -18.97 -3.03
CA LEU A 61 -9.80 -18.40 -3.33
C LEU A 61 -9.66 -16.94 -2.89
N ARG A 62 -10.77 -16.21 -2.78
CA ARG A 62 -10.80 -14.81 -2.33
C ARG A 62 -10.56 -14.70 -0.83
N ASP A 63 -10.99 -15.71 -0.08
CA ASP A 63 -10.78 -15.83 1.38
C ASP A 63 -9.47 -16.57 1.71
N SER A 64 -8.77 -17.08 0.70
CA SER A 64 -7.53 -17.84 0.90
C SER A 64 -6.34 -16.93 1.21
N GLU A 65 -5.35 -17.49 1.88
CA GLU A 65 -4.12 -16.76 2.22
C GLU A 65 -3.44 -16.20 0.97
N THR A 66 -2.97 -14.96 1.05
CA THR A 66 -2.22 -14.32 -0.04
C THR A 66 -0.91 -15.08 -0.26
N PRO A 67 -0.66 -15.64 -1.45
CA PRO A 67 0.52 -16.43 -1.73
C PRO A 67 1.79 -15.57 -1.56
N SER A 68 2.89 -16.22 -1.15
CA SER A 68 4.16 -15.54 -0.93
C SER A 68 4.73 -14.89 -2.20
N ARG A 69 4.46 -15.52 -3.36
CA ARG A 69 4.84 -15.10 -4.70
C ARG A 69 3.62 -15.16 -5.63
N ILE A 70 3.32 -14.06 -6.29
CA ILE A 70 2.18 -13.96 -7.22
C ILE A 70 2.56 -14.45 -8.62
N ASP A 71 3.84 -14.37 -8.96
CA ASP A 71 4.41 -14.79 -10.24
C ASP A 71 4.58 -16.31 -10.35
N ASP A 72 4.28 -17.07 -9.30
CA ASP A 72 4.41 -18.52 -9.29
C ASP A 72 3.43 -19.17 -10.28
N PRO A 73 3.91 -19.97 -11.26
CA PRO A 73 3.05 -20.69 -12.20
C PRO A 73 2.07 -21.65 -11.51
N SER A 74 2.33 -22.09 -10.27
CA SER A 74 1.44 -22.95 -9.50
C SER A 74 0.04 -22.35 -9.30
N ILE A 75 -0.06 -21.04 -9.09
CA ILE A 75 -1.33 -20.32 -8.93
C ILE A 75 -2.12 -20.35 -10.22
N ILE A 76 -1.45 -20.09 -11.35
CA ILE A 76 -2.08 -20.11 -12.68
C ILE A 76 -2.57 -21.52 -13.01
N ASN A 77 -1.77 -22.54 -12.71
CA ASN A 77 -2.16 -23.94 -12.91
C ASN A 77 -3.38 -24.31 -12.07
N LYS A 78 -3.43 -23.89 -10.79
CA LYS A 78 -4.59 -24.08 -9.91
C LYS A 78 -5.84 -23.40 -10.47
N LEU A 79 -5.73 -22.15 -10.94
CA LEU A 79 -6.83 -21.43 -11.56
C LEU A 79 -7.37 -22.16 -12.80
N LYS A 80 -6.48 -22.65 -13.66
CA LYS A 80 -6.87 -23.45 -14.84
C LYS A 80 -7.53 -24.78 -14.46
N GLN A 81 -7.04 -25.49 -13.45
CA GLN A 81 -7.64 -26.73 -12.95
C GLN A 81 -9.05 -26.51 -12.40
N LEU A 82 -9.30 -25.33 -11.82
CA LEU A 82 -10.62 -24.92 -11.34
C LEU A 82 -11.52 -24.38 -12.47
N GLY A 83 -11.06 -24.37 -13.72
CA GLY A 83 -11.83 -23.94 -14.89
C GLY A 83 -11.81 -22.43 -15.13
N PHE A 84 -11.01 -21.66 -14.40
CA PHE A 84 -10.91 -20.22 -14.60
C PHE A 84 -10.04 -19.87 -15.81
N THR A 85 -10.49 -18.89 -16.58
CA THR A 85 -9.79 -18.43 -17.78
C THR A 85 -9.48 -16.95 -17.70
N LYS A 86 -8.31 -16.59 -18.22
CA LYS A 86 -7.86 -15.19 -18.24
C LYS A 86 -8.80 -14.38 -19.14
N LYS A 87 -9.35 -13.29 -18.61
CA LYS A 87 -10.12 -12.31 -19.38
C LYS A 87 -9.21 -11.78 -20.48
N HIS A 88 -9.68 -11.91 -21.72
CA HIS A 88 -9.02 -11.29 -22.86
C HIS A 88 -9.24 -9.78 -22.73
N GLN A 89 -8.18 -9.06 -22.39
CA GLN A 89 -8.20 -7.61 -22.51
C GLN A 89 -8.14 -7.32 -24.01
N TYR A 90 -9.24 -6.84 -24.57
CA TYR A 90 -9.28 -6.35 -25.94
C TYR A 90 -8.15 -5.34 -26.11
N GLN A 91 -7.22 -5.62 -27.02
CA GLN A 91 -6.21 -4.65 -27.42
C GLN A 91 -6.97 -3.49 -28.07
N ILE A 92 -6.93 -2.32 -27.42
CA ILE A 92 -7.25 -1.05 -28.08
C ILE A 92 -6.28 -0.91 -29.27
N HIS A 93 -6.83 -1.04 -30.48
CA HIS A 93 -6.15 -0.77 -31.75
C HIS A 93 -5.94 0.73 -31.93
#